data_AF-A0A1B8V575-F1
#
_entry.id   AF-A0A1B8V575-F1
#
_cell.length_a   1.000
_cell.length_b   1.000
_cell.length_c   1.000
_cell.angle_alpha   90.00
_cell.angle_beta   90.00
_cell.angle_gamma   90.00
#
_symmetry.space_group_name_H-M   'P 1'
#
loop_
_entity.id
_entity.type
_entity.pdbx_description
1 polymer ?
#
loop_
_entity_poly.entity_id
_entity_poly.type
_entity_poly.pdbx_seq_one_letter_code
_entity_poly.pdbx_strand_id
1 'polypeptide(L)'
;MPSLLLAGLFALACLNSQAADLRFSLIRTSGVTTLDAFTVAGGDWTQKVPLNHTAVLIQHHAATLLFDTGLGSQADAQFKQDMPWWDKPLFQYEGLKPAREQLQGSGIRIDRIILSHAHWDHASGLSDFPDVPVWATYEEINYAHIAQPPAVFPSQFRHPVKWVPFQFESGPFMGYERSLDLFGDGSLVLVPMRGHTPGSVGLFITLDDGRRFFFSGDTTWRLSGFTGPREKFWVSRRLVDSDRDQTLAEVARVHELMLAYPKLTVVPAHDAQVQDKLGYYPRWID
;
A
#
# COMPACT_ATOMS: atom_id res chain seq x y z
N MET A 1 -7.69 -33.52 56.46
CA MET A 1 -7.29 -32.89 55.18
C MET A 1 -8.51 -32.80 54.29
N PRO A 2 -9.01 -31.58 54.05
CA PRO A 2 -9.13 -31.16 52.65
C PRO A 2 -8.81 -29.68 52.37
N SER A 3 -7.97 -29.50 51.36
CA SER A 3 -7.97 -28.50 50.28
C SER A 3 -8.37 -27.04 50.56
N LEU A 4 -7.35 -26.17 50.65
CA LEU A 4 -7.44 -24.74 50.35
C LEU A 4 -7.61 -24.54 48.83
N LEU A 5 -8.73 -23.97 48.40
CA LEU A 5 -8.91 -23.41 47.06
C LEU A 5 -8.45 -21.94 47.09
N LEU A 6 -7.31 -21.68 46.45
CA LEU A 6 -6.79 -20.33 46.22
C LEU A 6 -7.53 -19.75 44.99
N ALA A 7 -8.52 -18.90 45.21
CA ALA A 7 -9.14 -18.11 44.14
C ALA A 7 -8.21 -16.93 43.80
N GLY A 8 -7.40 -17.08 42.76
CA GLY A 8 -6.64 -15.97 42.19
C GLY A 8 -7.57 -15.06 41.41
N LEU A 9 -7.81 -13.84 41.91
CA LEU A 9 -8.38 -12.76 41.12
C LEU A 9 -7.34 -12.35 40.04
N PHE A 10 -7.61 -12.68 38.78
CA PHE A 10 -6.99 -11.98 37.66
C PHE A 10 -7.64 -10.60 37.56
N ALA A 11 -6.93 -9.58 38.06
CA ALA A 11 -7.24 -8.21 37.69
C ALA A 11 -6.91 -8.04 36.21
N LEU A 12 -7.93 -7.99 35.35
CA LEU A 12 -7.77 -7.40 34.02
C LEU A 12 -7.39 -5.94 34.25
N ALA A 13 -6.11 -5.62 34.05
CA ALA A 13 -5.71 -4.26 33.82
C ALA A 13 -6.32 -3.85 32.47
N CYS A 14 -7.46 -3.17 32.51
CA CYS A 14 -7.90 -2.35 31.40
C CYS A 14 -6.83 -1.25 31.25
N LEU A 15 -5.86 -1.47 30.38
CA LEU A 15 -5.09 -0.40 29.79
C LEU A 15 -6.12 0.54 29.18
N ASN A 16 -6.25 1.74 29.73
CA ASN A 16 -6.99 2.82 29.09
C ASN A 16 -6.38 2.96 27.70
N SER A 17 -7.08 2.50 26.67
CA SER A 17 -6.77 2.83 25.28
C SER A 17 -6.94 4.34 25.19
N GLN A 18 -5.84 5.07 25.31
CA GLN A 18 -5.80 6.44 24.85
C GLN A 18 -6.21 6.33 23.37
N ALA A 19 -7.35 6.93 23.01
CA ALA A 19 -7.84 6.92 21.64
C ALA A 19 -6.65 7.27 20.74
N ALA A 20 -6.34 6.38 19.81
CA ALA A 20 -5.20 6.60 18.96
C ALA A 20 -5.67 7.70 18.02
N ASP A 21 -5.24 8.96 18.25
CA ASP A 21 -5.52 10.11 17.38
C ASP A 21 -4.97 9.81 15.96
N LEU A 22 -5.64 8.89 15.26
CA LEU A 22 -5.24 8.26 14.03
C LEU A 22 -6.07 8.89 12.94
N ARG A 23 -5.38 9.52 12.00
CA ARG A 23 -6.00 10.03 10.79
C ARG A 23 -5.11 9.75 9.61
N PHE A 24 -5.71 9.66 8.44
CA PHE A 24 -4.95 9.52 7.21
C PHE A 24 -5.48 10.41 6.10
N SER A 25 -4.64 10.60 5.09
CA SER A 25 -4.95 11.36 3.89
C SER A 25 -4.26 10.70 2.70
N LEU A 26 -4.93 10.68 1.55
CA LEU A 26 -4.29 10.28 0.30
C LEU A 26 -3.51 11.45 -0.27
N ILE A 27 -2.30 11.22 -0.77
CA ILE A 27 -1.51 12.19 -1.53
C ILE A 27 -1.43 11.69 -2.96
N ARG A 28 -2.17 12.32 -3.87
CA ARG A 28 -2.10 12.01 -5.29
C ARG A 28 -0.82 12.58 -5.89
N THR A 29 0.09 11.71 -6.33
CA THR A 29 1.37 12.10 -6.91
C THR A 29 1.32 12.24 -8.43
N SER A 30 0.37 11.58 -9.09
CA SER A 30 0.11 11.69 -10.52
C SER A 30 -1.20 10.96 -10.87
N GLY A 31 -1.57 10.91 -12.14
CA GLY A 31 -2.57 9.97 -12.63
C GLY A 31 -2.57 9.85 -14.14
N VAL A 32 -3.45 9.00 -14.66
CA VAL A 32 -3.61 8.74 -16.09
C VAL A 32 -5.03 8.28 -16.37
N THR A 33 -5.49 8.45 -17.61
CA THR A 33 -6.73 7.81 -18.08
C THR A 33 -6.37 6.76 -19.12
N THR A 34 -6.72 5.50 -18.87
CA THR A 34 -6.45 4.37 -19.77
C THR A 34 -7.72 3.61 -20.12
N LEU A 35 -7.65 2.64 -21.04
CA LEU A 35 -8.79 1.77 -21.35
C LEU A 35 -9.02 0.76 -20.23
N ASP A 36 -10.29 0.51 -19.91
CA ASP A 36 -10.71 -0.46 -18.90
C ASP A 36 -10.07 -1.85 -19.14
N ALA A 37 -10.05 -2.28 -20.41
CA ALA A 37 -9.41 -3.51 -20.87
C ALA A 37 -7.91 -3.66 -20.53
N PHE A 38 -7.16 -2.57 -20.33
CA PHE A 38 -5.74 -2.65 -19.95
C PHE A 38 -5.51 -2.84 -18.45
N THR A 39 -6.57 -2.75 -17.65
CA THR A 39 -6.45 -2.75 -16.19
C THR A 39 -6.98 -4.01 -15.54
N VAL A 40 -7.97 -4.67 -16.16
CA VAL A 40 -8.63 -5.87 -15.63
C VAL A 40 -8.97 -6.84 -16.76
N ALA A 41 -8.85 -8.13 -16.49
CA ALA A 41 -9.25 -9.17 -17.43
C ALA A 41 -10.76 -9.06 -17.75
N GLY A 42 -11.09 -9.09 -19.04
CA GLY A 42 -12.47 -8.91 -19.51
C GLY A 42 -13.01 -7.48 -19.34
N GLY A 43 -12.13 -6.49 -19.16
CA GLY A 43 -12.50 -5.08 -19.18
C GLY A 43 -12.97 -4.59 -20.56
N ASP A 44 -13.64 -3.45 -20.56
CA ASP A 44 -14.25 -2.84 -21.75
C ASP A 44 -13.20 -2.12 -22.65
N TRP A 45 -13.28 -2.32 -23.96
CA TRP A 45 -12.33 -1.77 -24.94
C TRP A 45 -12.67 -0.35 -25.42
N THR A 46 -13.82 0.18 -25.01
CA THR A 46 -14.32 1.51 -25.37
C THR A 46 -14.37 2.44 -24.16
N GLN A 47 -14.53 1.89 -22.96
CA GLN A 47 -14.56 2.64 -21.72
C GLN A 47 -13.16 3.06 -21.30
N LYS A 48 -13.02 4.35 -20.99
CA LYS A 48 -11.83 4.90 -20.34
C LYS A 48 -12.04 5.00 -18.83
N VAL A 49 -10.99 4.73 -18.08
CA VAL A 49 -11.00 4.72 -16.61
C VAL A 49 -9.79 5.49 -16.07
N PRO A 50 -10.01 6.39 -15.10
CA PRO A 50 -8.92 7.10 -14.45
C PRO A 50 -8.20 6.18 -13.45
N LEU A 51 -6.88 6.25 -13.48
CA LEU A 51 -5.97 5.67 -12.49
C LEU A 51 -5.18 6.81 -11.84
N ASN A 52 -4.80 6.61 -10.58
CA ASN A 52 -3.92 7.53 -9.88
C ASN A 52 -2.70 6.77 -9.37
N HIS A 53 -1.63 7.50 -9.11
CA HIS A 53 -0.56 7.02 -8.24
C HIS A 53 -0.64 7.83 -6.95
N THR A 54 -0.64 7.14 -5.81
CA THR A 54 -0.87 7.76 -4.51
C THR A 54 0.10 7.26 -3.45
N ALA A 55 0.41 8.12 -2.49
CA ALA A 55 0.94 7.73 -1.19
C ALA A 55 -0.15 7.93 -0.13
N VAL A 56 -0.09 7.20 0.98
CA VAL A 56 -0.99 7.41 2.12
C VAL A 56 -0.22 8.07 3.25
N LEU A 57 -0.57 9.30 3.58
CA LEU A 57 -0.07 10.00 4.75
C LEU A 57 -0.89 9.61 5.96
N ILE A 58 -0.22 9.12 7.00
CA ILE A 58 -0.86 8.62 8.22
C ILE A 58 -0.26 9.37 9.39
N GLN A 59 -1.11 9.94 10.23
CA GLN A 59 -0.70 10.50 11.52
C GLN A 59 -1.28 9.62 12.61
N HIS A 60 -0.37 9.09 13.42
CA HIS A 60 -0.66 8.35 14.64
C HIS A 60 0.01 9.11 15.80
N HIS A 61 -0.54 8.99 17.02
CA HIS A 61 -0.02 9.71 18.18
C HIS A 61 1.49 9.46 18.44
N ALA A 62 2.00 8.29 18.04
CA ALA A 62 3.40 7.91 18.21
C ALA A 62 4.31 8.26 17.01
N ALA A 63 3.78 8.43 15.79
CA ALA A 63 4.57 8.72 14.59
C ALA A 63 3.72 9.19 13.41
N THR A 64 4.33 9.95 12.51
CA THR A 64 3.79 10.23 11.17
C THR A 64 4.45 9.34 10.12
N LEU A 65 3.65 8.65 9.31
CA LEU A 65 4.07 7.64 8.36
C LEU A 65 3.66 8.03 6.95
N LEU A 66 4.42 7.56 5.96
CA LEU A 66 3.95 7.39 4.59
C LEU A 66 3.84 5.88 4.30
N PHE A 67 2.69 5.44 3.78
CA PHE A 67 2.58 4.14 3.12
C PHE A 67 2.72 4.39 1.61
N ASP A 68 3.79 3.85 1.04
CA ASP A 68 4.36 4.21 -0.27
C ASP A 68 4.75 5.69 -0.41
N THR A 69 5.43 6.02 -1.51
CA THR A 69 5.84 7.39 -1.83
C THR A 69 5.24 7.91 -3.14
N GLY A 70 4.63 7.04 -3.93
CA GLY A 70 4.14 7.38 -5.25
C GLY A 70 5.28 7.80 -6.19
N LEU A 71 4.96 8.68 -7.13
CA LEU A 71 5.93 9.31 -8.02
C LEU A 71 6.64 10.50 -7.37
N GLY A 72 7.97 10.46 -7.42
CA GLY A 72 8.86 11.46 -6.84
C GLY A 72 9.25 12.59 -7.79
N SER A 73 10.02 13.56 -7.27
CA SER A 73 10.58 14.67 -8.05
C SER A 73 11.48 14.24 -9.21
N GLN A 74 12.02 13.02 -9.14
CA GLN A 74 12.88 12.43 -10.16
C GLN A 74 12.14 11.47 -11.11
N ALA A 75 10.82 11.31 -10.98
CA ALA A 75 10.04 10.32 -11.75
C ALA A 75 10.24 10.47 -13.27
N ASP A 76 10.20 11.69 -13.82
CA ASP A 76 10.39 11.93 -15.26
C ASP A 76 11.77 11.50 -15.74
N ALA A 77 12.81 11.76 -14.94
CA ALA A 77 14.18 11.37 -15.27
C ALA A 77 14.36 9.85 -15.17
N GLN A 78 13.82 9.24 -14.12
CA GLN A 78 13.85 7.79 -13.90
C GLN A 78 13.11 7.04 -15.03
N PHE A 79 11.89 7.47 -15.35
CA PHE A 79 11.06 6.89 -16.41
C PHE A 79 11.70 7.06 -17.79
N LYS A 80 12.24 8.25 -18.10
CA LYS A 80 12.94 8.47 -19.37
C LYS A 80 14.14 7.53 -19.54
N GLN A 81 14.85 7.25 -18.46
CA GLN A 81 16.07 6.46 -18.48
C GLN A 81 15.80 4.95 -18.53
N ASP A 82 14.88 4.47 -17.69
CA ASP A 82 14.75 3.04 -17.40
C ASP A 82 13.53 2.38 -18.06
N MET A 83 12.46 3.12 -18.38
CA MET A 83 11.27 2.54 -19.01
C MET A 83 11.57 2.12 -20.46
N PRO A 84 11.44 0.82 -20.81
CA PRO A 84 11.62 0.37 -22.18
C PRO A 84 10.66 1.08 -23.13
N TRP A 85 11.15 1.49 -24.31
CA TRP A 85 10.38 2.33 -25.21
C TRP A 85 9.06 1.67 -25.70
N TRP A 86 9.02 0.34 -25.77
CA TRP A 86 7.83 -0.42 -26.15
C TRP A 86 6.78 -0.53 -25.02
N ASP A 87 7.19 -0.38 -23.76
CA ASP A 87 6.29 -0.44 -22.59
C ASP A 87 5.70 0.94 -22.25
N LYS A 88 6.34 2.03 -22.69
CA LYS A 88 5.90 3.42 -22.44
C LYS A 88 4.41 3.68 -22.70
N PRO A 89 3.78 3.17 -23.77
CA PRO A 89 2.36 3.42 -24.01
C PRO A 89 1.43 2.89 -22.92
N LEU A 90 1.84 1.82 -22.20
CA LEU A 90 1.04 1.19 -21.14
C LEU A 90 1.19 1.86 -19.78
N PHE A 91 2.35 2.47 -19.51
CA PHE A 91 2.72 3.01 -18.19
C PHE A 91 2.80 4.54 -18.16
N GLN A 92 2.04 5.21 -19.03
CA GLN A 92 2.00 6.68 -19.05
C GLN A 92 1.42 7.23 -17.75
N TYR A 93 1.91 8.39 -17.34
CA TYR A 93 1.35 9.19 -16.25
C TYR A 93 1.42 10.67 -16.62
N GLU A 94 0.57 11.45 -15.98
CA GLU A 94 0.45 12.89 -16.16
C GLU A 94 0.27 13.58 -14.81
N GLY A 95 0.49 14.89 -14.77
CA GLY A 95 0.23 15.71 -13.59
C GLY A 95 1.10 15.34 -12.39
N LEU A 96 2.41 15.12 -12.62
CA LEU A 96 3.37 14.83 -11.57
C LEU A 96 3.34 15.92 -10.49
N LYS A 97 3.10 15.50 -9.25
CA LYS A 97 3.01 16.36 -8.07
C LYS A 97 3.53 15.59 -6.84
N PRO A 98 4.85 15.53 -6.63
CA PRO A 98 5.47 14.65 -5.63
C PRO A 98 4.95 14.90 -4.21
N ALA A 99 4.88 13.84 -3.39
CA ALA A 99 4.37 13.96 -2.03
C ALA A 99 5.18 14.94 -1.18
N ARG A 100 6.52 14.96 -1.33
CA ARG A 100 7.42 15.89 -0.64
C ARG A 100 7.07 17.35 -0.89
N GLU A 101 6.74 17.70 -2.13
CA GLU A 101 6.34 19.05 -2.54
C GLU A 101 4.99 19.43 -1.91
N GLN A 102 4.00 18.53 -1.96
CA GLN A 102 2.67 18.78 -1.40
C GLN A 102 2.69 18.99 0.13
N LEU A 103 3.67 18.41 0.82
CA LEU A 103 3.87 18.57 2.25
C LEU A 103 4.75 19.78 2.61
N GLN A 104 5.31 20.49 1.63
CA GLN A 104 6.14 21.66 1.88
C GLN A 104 5.34 22.75 2.59
N GLY A 105 5.91 23.32 3.67
CA GLY A 105 5.25 24.37 4.46
C GLY A 105 4.13 23.91 5.40
N SER A 106 3.78 22.62 5.41
CA SER A 106 2.75 22.07 6.31
C SER A 106 3.20 21.91 7.77
N GLY A 107 4.51 21.92 8.02
CA GLY A 107 5.10 21.53 9.31
C GLY A 107 5.09 20.02 9.58
N ILE A 108 4.53 19.20 8.68
CA ILE A 108 4.49 17.75 8.80
C ILE A 108 5.88 17.16 8.52
N ARG A 109 6.40 16.42 9.50
CA ARG A 109 7.62 15.63 9.39
C ARG A 109 7.23 14.15 9.26
N ILE A 110 7.85 13.44 8.33
CA ILE A 110 7.68 12.00 8.18
C ILE A 110 8.73 11.28 9.02
N ASP A 111 8.29 10.37 9.87
CA ASP A 111 9.18 9.61 10.75
C ASP A 111 9.61 8.29 10.11
N ARG A 112 8.74 7.70 9.27
CA ARG A 112 8.96 6.40 8.63
C ARG A 112 8.19 6.30 7.31
N ILE A 113 8.75 5.58 6.34
CA ILE A 113 8.05 5.15 5.13
C ILE A 113 7.85 3.64 5.25
N ILE A 114 6.67 3.14 4.93
CA ILE A 114 6.38 1.71 4.78
C ILE A 114 6.12 1.49 3.30
N LEU A 115 6.94 0.65 2.68
CA LEU A 115 6.82 0.35 1.26
C LEU A 115 5.95 -0.89 1.08
N SER A 116 4.84 -0.75 0.36
CA SER A 116 3.97 -1.87 -0.01
C SER A 116 4.71 -2.83 -0.93
N HIS A 117 5.43 -2.30 -1.92
CA HIS A 117 6.36 -3.00 -2.81
C HIS A 117 7.24 -2.02 -3.61
N ALA A 118 8.28 -2.54 -4.27
CA ALA A 118 9.37 -1.75 -4.84
C ALA A 118 9.17 -1.29 -6.29
N HIS A 119 7.97 -1.45 -6.87
CA HIS A 119 7.71 -0.97 -8.23
C HIS A 119 7.89 0.53 -8.34
N TRP A 120 8.24 0.95 -9.55
CA TRP A 120 8.69 2.31 -9.80
C TRP A 120 7.68 3.36 -9.36
N ASP A 121 6.40 3.07 -9.48
CA ASP A 121 5.33 4.01 -9.15
C ASP A 121 4.89 4.02 -7.68
N HIS A 122 5.51 3.17 -6.85
CA HIS A 122 5.39 3.15 -5.39
C HIS A 122 6.65 3.70 -4.71
N ALA A 123 7.82 3.42 -5.30
CA ALA A 123 9.14 3.68 -4.74
C ALA A 123 9.89 4.88 -5.36
N SER A 124 9.40 5.47 -6.46
CA SER A 124 10.07 6.60 -7.13
C SER A 124 10.32 7.77 -6.19
N GLY A 125 9.35 8.08 -5.32
CA GLY A 125 9.43 9.16 -4.33
C GLY A 125 10.43 8.96 -3.20
N LEU A 126 11.04 7.77 -3.03
CA LEU A 126 12.03 7.53 -1.98
C LEU A 126 13.21 8.52 -2.03
N SER A 127 13.62 8.94 -3.24
CA SER A 127 14.70 9.91 -3.42
C SER A 127 14.41 11.28 -2.81
N ASP A 128 13.14 11.61 -2.57
CA ASP A 128 12.71 12.88 -1.98
C ASP A 128 12.77 12.84 -0.43
N PHE A 129 13.03 11.66 0.16
CA PHE A 129 13.08 11.42 1.59
C PHE A 129 14.36 10.67 2.01
N PRO A 130 15.57 11.14 1.65
CA PRO A 130 16.83 10.39 1.86
C PRO A 130 17.14 10.11 3.35
N ASP A 131 16.53 10.88 4.25
CA ASP A 131 16.76 10.77 5.68
C ASP A 131 15.78 9.87 6.43
N VAL A 132 14.66 9.51 5.80
CA VAL A 132 13.56 8.77 6.45
C VAL A 132 13.82 7.26 6.36
N PRO A 133 13.74 6.51 7.48
CA PRO A 133 13.81 5.06 7.45
C PRO A 133 12.71 4.43 6.59
N VAL A 134 13.06 3.45 5.75
CA VAL A 134 12.15 2.77 4.83
C VAL A 134 11.95 1.33 5.27
N TRP A 135 10.73 1.01 5.69
CA TRP A 135 10.30 -0.28 6.19
C TRP A 135 9.79 -1.12 5.03
N ALA A 136 10.36 -2.31 4.86
CA ALA A 136 9.95 -3.28 3.84
C ALA A 136 10.27 -4.70 4.33
N THR A 137 9.65 -5.71 3.71
CA THR A 137 10.01 -7.11 4.00
C THR A 137 11.41 -7.43 3.44
N TYR A 138 12.08 -8.44 3.99
CA TYR A 138 13.38 -8.90 3.45
C TYR A 138 13.27 -9.30 1.98
N GLU A 139 12.19 -9.97 1.62
CA GLU A 139 11.88 -10.40 0.26
C GLU A 139 11.76 -9.20 -0.68
N GLU A 140 11.14 -8.11 -0.23
CA GLU A 140 10.96 -6.92 -1.05
C GLU A 140 12.22 -6.09 -1.20
N ILE A 141 13.03 -5.98 -0.15
CA ILE A 141 14.35 -5.34 -0.23
C ILE A 141 15.23 -6.09 -1.24
N ASN A 142 15.22 -7.43 -1.19
CA ASN A 142 15.94 -8.23 -2.18
C ASN A 142 15.36 -8.03 -3.59
N TYR A 143 14.04 -8.03 -3.74
CA TYR A 143 13.37 -7.79 -5.03
C TYR A 143 13.75 -6.43 -5.62
N ALA A 144 13.80 -5.36 -4.81
CA ALA A 144 14.23 -4.02 -5.21
C ALA A 144 15.65 -3.98 -5.82
N HIS A 145 16.52 -4.93 -5.47
CA HIS A 145 17.89 -5.03 -5.98
C HIS A 145 18.03 -5.90 -7.23
N ILE A 146 17.14 -6.87 -7.44
CA ILE A 146 17.30 -7.88 -8.51
C ILE A 146 16.32 -7.70 -9.67
N ALA A 147 15.15 -7.10 -9.40
CA ALA A 147 14.13 -6.86 -10.40
C ALA A 147 14.62 -5.87 -11.47
N GLN A 148 14.03 -5.96 -12.66
CA GLN A 148 14.41 -5.17 -13.82
C GLN A 148 13.22 -4.31 -14.29
N PRO A 149 13.46 -3.27 -15.10
CA PRO A 149 12.39 -2.54 -15.77
C PRO A 149 11.52 -3.49 -16.64
N PRO A 150 10.22 -3.20 -16.80
CA PRO A 150 9.52 -1.99 -16.36
C PRO A 150 9.09 -1.99 -14.88
N ALA A 151 9.22 -3.10 -14.16
CA ALA A 151 8.75 -3.23 -12.78
C ALA A 151 9.53 -2.32 -11.81
N VAL A 152 10.85 -2.48 -11.76
CA VAL A 152 11.73 -1.72 -10.85
C VAL A 152 12.76 -0.95 -11.65
N PHE A 153 12.89 0.35 -11.37
CA PHE A 153 13.86 1.23 -12.01
C PHE A 153 15.17 1.28 -11.22
N PRO A 154 16.31 0.83 -11.77
CA PRO A 154 17.60 0.98 -11.08
C PRO A 154 17.93 2.43 -10.72
N SER A 155 17.48 3.41 -11.52
CA SER A 155 17.71 4.83 -11.26
C SER A 155 17.04 5.34 -9.98
N GLN A 156 15.95 4.75 -9.53
CA GLN A 156 15.26 5.19 -8.32
C GLN A 156 16.04 4.84 -7.05
N PHE A 157 16.93 3.85 -7.09
CA PHE A 157 17.75 3.40 -5.96
C PHE A 157 19.22 3.85 -6.04
N ARG A 158 19.54 4.87 -6.85
CA ARG A 158 20.90 5.46 -6.91
C ARG A 158 21.32 6.20 -5.64
N HIS A 159 20.35 6.60 -4.82
CA HIS A 159 20.57 7.22 -3.52
C HIS A 159 20.58 6.13 -2.43
N PRO A 160 21.30 6.32 -1.31
CA PRO A 160 21.26 5.37 -0.22
C PRO A 160 19.87 5.35 0.42
N VAL A 161 19.27 4.16 0.50
CA VAL A 161 18.00 3.93 1.21
C VAL A 161 18.29 3.38 2.60
N LYS A 162 17.71 3.99 3.64
CA LYS A 162 17.83 3.54 5.04
C LYS A 162 16.84 2.39 5.30
N TRP A 163 17.10 1.22 4.73
CA TRP A 163 16.25 0.05 4.87
C TRP A 163 16.12 -0.42 6.32
N VAL A 164 14.88 -0.69 6.74
CA VAL A 164 14.54 -1.32 8.01
C VAL A 164 13.69 -2.56 7.70
N PRO A 165 14.30 -3.75 7.67
CA PRO A 165 13.55 -4.96 7.38
C PRO A 165 12.59 -5.29 8.54
N PHE A 166 11.42 -5.84 8.21
CA PHE A 166 10.48 -6.36 9.20
C PHE A 166 9.92 -7.74 8.83
N GLN A 167 9.30 -8.38 9.81
CA GLN A 167 8.59 -9.66 9.67
C GLN A 167 7.19 -9.57 10.31
N PHE A 168 6.33 -10.53 9.98
CA PHE A 168 4.94 -10.57 10.43
C PHE A 168 4.80 -11.42 11.71
N GLU A 169 5.07 -10.83 12.87
CA GLU A 169 5.19 -11.53 14.16
C GLU A 169 4.01 -11.32 15.12
N SER A 170 3.00 -10.53 14.76
CA SER A 170 1.85 -10.18 15.61
C SER A 170 0.70 -11.22 15.58
N GLY A 171 0.87 -12.32 14.85
CA GLY A 171 -0.13 -13.39 14.73
C GLY A 171 -1.26 -13.09 13.73
N PRO A 172 -2.38 -13.84 13.78
CA PRO A 172 -3.44 -13.74 12.79
C PRO A 172 -4.23 -12.43 12.85
N PHE A 173 -4.57 -11.89 11.69
CA PHE A 173 -5.41 -10.68 11.58
C PHE A 173 -6.22 -10.71 10.29
N MET A 174 -7.53 -10.48 10.37
CA MET A 174 -8.43 -10.31 9.21
C MET A 174 -8.20 -11.34 8.08
N GLY A 175 -8.22 -12.63 8.41
CA GLY A 175 -8.07 -13.72 7.41
C GLY A 175 -6.62 -14.02 6.99
N TYR A 176 -5.62 -13.31 7.52
CA TYR A 176 -4.20 -13.62 7.35
C TYR A 176 -3.66 -14.32 8.60
N GLU A 177 -2.86 -15.37 8.42
CA GLU A 177 -2.27 -16.13 9.53
C GLU A 177 -1.17 -15.38 10.28
N ARG A 178 -0.55 -14.40 9.61
CA ARG A 178 0.53 -13.58 10.15
C ARG A 178 0.29 -12.11 9.80
N SER A 179 0.64 -11.24 10.73
CA SER A 179 0.52 -9.79 10.59
C SER A 179 1.62 -9.08 11.37
N LEU A 180 1.76 -7.77 11.18
CA LEU A 180 2.56 -6.90 12.02
C LEU A 180 1.70 -5.71 12.45
N ASP A 181 1.36 -5.64 13.72
CA ASP A 181 0.77 -4.47 14.34
C ASP A 181 1.89 -3.48 14.70
N LEU A 182 1.89 -2.31 14.06
CA LEU A 182 2.99 -1.36 14.16
C LEU A 182 3.13 -0.70 15.53
N PHE A 183 2.02 -0.61 16.27
CA PHE A 183 1.95 0.08 17.56
C PHE A 183 1.39 -0.78 18.69
N GLY A 184 0.86 -1.98 18.37
CA GLY A 184 0.30 -2.91 19.34
C GLY A 184 -1.12 -2.56 19.79
N ASP A 185 -1.78 -1.61 19.12
CA ASP A 185 -3.13 -1.14 19.42
C ASP A 185 -4.17 -1.54 18.34
N GLY A 186 -3.74 -2.26 17.30
CA GLY A 186 -4.58 -2.70 16.19
C GLY A 186 -4.98 -1.60 15.21
N SER A 187 -4.47 -0.38 15.37
CA SER A 187 -4.82 0.77 14.53
C SER A 187 -4.20 0.67 13.14
N LEU A 188 -2.93 0.24 13.05
CA LEU A 188 -2.19 0.03 11.80
C LEU A 188 -1.58 -1.37 11.76
N VAL A 189 -2.19 -2.24 10.96
CA VAL A 189 -1.78 -3.66 10.88
C VAL A 189 -1.38 -4.01 9.45
N LEU A 190 -0.13 -4.44 9.28
CA LEU A 190 0.41 -4.92 8.02
C LEU A 190 0.16 -6.43 7.85
N VAL A 191 -0.16 -6.86 6.63
CA VAL A 191 -0.37 -8.27 6.28
C VAL A 191 0.39 -8.64 5.01
N PRO A 192 0.85 -9.90 4.87
CA PRO A 192 1.53 -10.35 3.66
C PRO A 192 0.54 -10.41 2.48
N MET A 193 0.93 -9.83 1.34
CA MET A 193 0.16 -9.79 0.07
C MET A 193 0.99 -10.33 -1.09
N ARG A 194 1.63 -11.50 -0.88
CA ARG A 194 2.61 -12.06 -1.82
C ARG A 194 1.96 -12.42 -3.16
N GLY A 195 2.68 -12.18 -4.25
CA GLY A 195 2.25 -12.58 -5.60
C GLY A 195 2.65 -11.55 -6.62
N HIS A 196 2.09 -10.33 -6.50
CA HIS A 196 2.45 -9.22 -7.38
C HIS A 196 3.96 -8.94 -7.30
N THR A 197 4.47 -8.79 -6.08
CA THR A 197 5.90 -8.94 -5.77
C THR A 197 6.09 -10.01 -4.68
N PRO A 198 7.31 -10.56 -4.52
CA PRO A 198 7.58 -11.58 -3.51
C PRO A 198 7.38 -11.10 -2.07
N GLY A 199 7.54 -9.80 -1.83
CA GLY A 199 7.49 -9.18 -0.52
C GLY A 199 6.36 -8.17 -0.33
N SER A 200 5.39 -8.12 -1.26
CA SER A 200 4.23 -7.23 -1.22
C SER A 200 3.48 -7.25 0.12
N VAL A 201 3.03 -6.08 0.57
CA VAL A 201 2.36 -5.88 1.86
C VAL A 201 1.06 -5.10 1.69
N GLY A 202 0.03 -5.49 2.43
CA GLY A 202 -1.21 -4.73 2.58
C GLY A 202 -1.28 -4.06 3.96
N LEU A 203 -1.98 -2.94 4.06
CA LEU A 203 -2.15 -2.18 5.31
C LEU A 203 -3.62 -2.05 5.66
N PHE A 204 -3.99 -2.52 6.86
CA PHE A 204 -5.25 -2.16 7.50
C PHE A 204 -5.07 -0.90 8.35
N ILE A 205 -5.98 0.05 8.18
CA ILE A 205 -6.13 1.23 9.05
C ILE A 205 -7.49 1.13 9.74
N THR A 206 -7.51 1.13 11.07
CA THR A 206 -8.72 1.17 11.89
C THR A 206 -8.78 2.51 12.63
N LEU A 207 -9.77 3.34 12.31
CA LEU A 207 -9.99 4.62 12.99
C LEU A 207 -10.68 4.42 14.34
N ASP A 208 -10.65 5.45 15.19
CA ASP A 208 -11.27 5.44 16.52
C ASP A 208 -12.78 5.20 16.49
N ASP A 209 -13.46 5.62 15.41
CA ASP A 209 -14.90 5.38 15.21
C ASP A 209 -15.22 3.95 14.71
N GLY A 210 -14.20 3.12 14.55
CA GLY A 210 -14.30 1.73 14.12
C GLY A 210 -14.39 1.53 12.60
N ARG A 211 -14.37 2.59 11.78
CA ARG A 211 -14.20 2.44 10.33
C ARG A 211 -12.85 1.79 10.04
N ARG A 212 -12.85 0.85 9.09
CA ARG A 212 -11.66 0.13 8.67
C ARG A 212 -11.44 0.25 7.17
N PHE A 213 -10.20 0.55 6.82
CA PHE A 213 -9.72 0.68 5.45
C PHE A 213 -8.64 -0.37 5.22
N PHE A 214 -8.61 -0.95 4.01
CA PHE A 214 -7.57 -1.91 3.63
C PHE A 214 -6.91 -1.46 2.32
N PHE A 215 -5.67 -1.01 2.44
CA PHE A 215 -4.81 -0.65 1.32
C PHE A 215 -4.14 -1.92 0.79
N SER A 216 -4.62 -2.41 -0.34
CA SER A 216 -4.26 -3.74 -0.89
C SER A 216 -3.00 -3.74 -1.77
N GLY A 217 -2.36 -2.58 -1.93
CA GLY A 217 -1.31 -2.38 -2.93
C GLY A 217 -1.79 -2.76 -4.34
N ASP A 218 -0.89 -3.41 -5.07
CA ASP A 218 -1.07 -3.79 -6.47
C ASP A 218 -1.55 -5.22 -6.70
N THR A 219 -2.14 -5.86 -5.69
CA THR A 219 -2.78 -7.17 -5.87
C THR A 219 -3.80 -7.12 -7.03
N THR A 220 -4.61 -6.06 -7.04
CA THR A 220 -5.33 -5.59 -8.23
C THR A 220 -5.18 -4.08 -8.33
N TRP A 221 -5.22 -3.54 -9.55
CA TRP A 221 -5.17 -2.09 -9.74
C TRP A 221 -6.47 -1.37 -9.38
N ARG A 222 -7.60 -2.08 -9.46
CA ARG A 222 -8.94 -1.52 -9.26
C ARG A 222 -9.84 -2.46 -8.50
N LEU A 223 -10.84 -1.89 -7.83
CA LEU A 223 -11.76 -2.62 -6.94
C LEU A 223 -12.58 -3.66 -7.71
N SER A 224 -12.82 -3.41 -9.00
CA SER A 224 -13.46 -4.36 -9.92
C SER A 224 -12.71 -5.70 -10.03
N GLY A 225 -11.40 -5.71 -9.77
CA GLY A 225 -10.60 -6.93 -9.66
C GLY A 225 -11.02 -7.80 -8.48
N PHE A 226 -11.44 -7.20 -7.36
CA PHE A 226 -11.92 -7.94 -6.19
C PHE A 226 -13.42 -8.25 -6.23
N THR A 227 -14.27 -7.43 -6.87
CA THR A 227 -15.74 -7.65 -6.82
C THR A 227 -16.22 -8.83 -7.67
N GLY A 228 -15.47 -9.22 -8.70
CA GLY A 228 -15.78 -10.37 -9.54
C GLY A 228 -14.55 -11.22 -9.83
N PRO A 229 -13.82 -11.64 -8.78
CA PRO A 229 -12.37 -11.93 -8.73
C PRO A 229 -11.73 -12.09 -10.10
N ARG A 230 -11.11 -11.00 -10.58
CA ARG A 230 -10.46 -10.92 -11.90
C ARG A 230 -9.00 -10.57 -11.76
N GLU A 231 -8.22 -11.18 -12.62
CA GLU A 231 -6.82 -10.84 -12.81
C GLU A 231 -6.68 -9.46 -13.46
N LYS A 232 -5.47 -8.89 -13.40
CA LYS A 232 -5.07 -7.80 -14.29
C LYS A 232 -5.13 -8.25 -15.75
N PHE A 233 -5.15 -7.29 -16.67
CA PHE A 233 -4.96 -7.60 -18.09
C PHE A 233 -3.68 -8.41 -18.31
N TRP A 234 -3.72 -9.43 -19.17
CA TRP A 234 -2.69 -10.47 -19.24
C TRP A 234 -1.30 -9.94 -19.62
N VAL A 235 -1.22 -8.88 -20.46
CA VAL A 235 0.04 -8.22 -20.80
C VAL A 235 0.60 -7.52 -19.58
N SER A 236 -0.22 -6.69 -18.93
CA SER A 236 0.14 -5.96 -17.72
C SER A 236 0.65 -6.91 -16.65
N ARG A 237 -0.12 -7.96 -16.33
CA ARG A 237 0.30 -9.02 -15.38
C ARG A 237 1.67 -9.59 -15.71
N ARG A 238 1.92 -9.95 -16.96
CA ARG A 238 3.19 -10.59 -17.37
C ARG A 238 4.39 -9.64 -17.17
N LEU A 239 4.17 -8.33 -17.18
CA LEU A 239 5.21 -7.33 -17.02
C LEU A 239 5.50 -7.00 -15.55
N VAL A 240 4.50 -7.12 -14.67
CA VAL A 240 4.60 -6.62 -13.28
C VAL A 240 4.43 -7.68 -12.20
N ASP A 241 3.64 -8.74 -12.43
CA ASP A 241 3.40 -9.78 -11.41
C ASP A 241 4.53 -10.83 -11.41
N SER A 242 5.03 -11.16 -10.22
CA SER A 242 6.11 -12.15 -10.04
C SER A 242 5.58 -13.59 -9.96
N ASP A 243 4.42 -13.78 -9.33
CA ASP A 243 3.73 -15.07 -9.20
C ASP A 243 2.23 -14.89 -9.39
N ARG A 244 1.72 -15.42 -10.51
CA ARG A 244 0.32 -15.31 -10.89
C ARG A 244 -0.60 -16.03 -9.90
N ASP A 245 -0.24 -17.25 -9.50
CA ASP A 245 -1.15 -18.10 -8.74
C ASP A 245 -1.27 -17.59 -7.30
N GLN A 246 -0.18 -17.09 -6.72
CA GLN A 246 -0.21 -16.36 -5.45
C GLN A 246 -1.02 -15.07 -5.56
N THR A 247 -0.85 -14.29 -6.64
CA THR A 247 -1.65 -13.08 -6.86
C THR A 247 -3.15 -13.40 -6.91
N LEU A 248 -3.53 -14.43 -7.66
CA LEU A 248 -4.91 -14.91 -7.73
C LEU A 248 -5.46 -15.35 -6.37
N ALA A 249 -4.64 -16.03 -5.56
CA ALA A 249 -5.02 -16.43 -4.21
C ALA A 249 -5.29 -15.20 -3.32
N GLU A 250 -4.47 -14.15 -3.42
CA GLU A 250 -4.72 -12.89 -2.70
C GLU A 250 -5.98 -12.16 -3.23
N VAL A 251 -6.23 -12.17 -4.53
CA VAL A 251 -7.50 -11.64 -5.11
C VAL A 251 -8.71 -12.35 -4.50
N ALA A 252 -8.67 -13.68 -4.44
CA ALA A 252 -9.74 -14.48 -3.84
C ALA A 252 -9.90 -14.20 -2.34
N ARG A 253 -8.79 -14.12 -1.58
CA ARG A 253 -8.83 -13.80 -0.14
C ARG A 253 -9.46 -12.45 0.12
N VAL A 254 -9.07 -11.41 -0.62
CA VAL A 254 -9.63 -10.06 -0.43
C VAL A 254 -11.11 -10.02 -0.85
N HIS A 255 -11.51 -10.76 -1.89
CA HIS A 255 -12.92 -10.93 -2.22
C HIS A 255 -13.71 -11.54 -1.06
N GLU A 256 -13.21 -12.62 -0.46
CA GLU A 256 -13.84 -13.24 0.72
C GLU A 256 -13.90 -12.28 1.92
N LEU A 257 -12.87 -11.48 2.15
CA LEU A 257 -12.87 -10.45 3.18
C LEU A 257 -13.95 -9.38 2.94
N MET A 258 -14.14 -8.94 1.70
CA MET A 258 -15.20 -7.99 1.35
C MET A 258 -16.59 -8.56 1.62
N LEU A 259 -16.79 -9.86 1.37
CA LEU A 259 -18.05 -10.55 1.68
C LEU A 259 -18.27 -10.71 3.19
N ALA A 260 -17.23 -11.10 3.93
CA ALA A 260 -17.30 -11.31 5.37
C ALA A 260 -17.44 -10.00 6.16
N TYR A 261 -16.84 -8.91 5.67
CA TYR A 261 -16.81 -7.60 6.33
C TYR A 261 -17.33 -6.51 5.39
N PRO A 262 -18.66 -6.39 5.20
CA PRO A 262 -19.25 -5.45 4.23
C PRO A 262 -19.01 -3.96 4.56
N LYS A 263 -18.54 -3.65 5.78
CA LYS A 263 -18.13 -2.30 6.18
C LYS A 263 -16.65 -1.99 5.91
N LEU A 264 -15.86 -2.99 5.51
CA LEU A 264 -14.45 -2.82 5.16
C LEU A 264 -14.36 -2.02 3.84
N THR A 265 -13.65 -0.91 3.87
CA THR A 265 -13.35 -0.15 2.64
C THR A 265 -12.02 -0.61 2.07
N VAL A 266 -12.05 -1.42 1.01
CA VAL A 266 -10.84 -1.81 0.28
C VAL A 266 -10.43 -0.69 -0.69
N VAL A 267 -9.15 -0.30 -0.62
CA VAL A 267 -8.56 0.80 -1.39
C VAL A 267 -7.38 0.26 -2.23
N PRO A 268 -7.60 -0.07 -3.50
CA PRO A 268 -6.54 -0.40 -4.44
C PRO A 268 -5.65 0.81 -4.75
N ALA A 269 -4.40 0.57 -5.11
CA ALA A 269 -3.42 1.62 -5.35
C ALA A 269 -3.75 2.52 -6.56
N HIS A 270 -4.44 2.00 -7.57
CA HIS A 270 -4.71 2.68 -8.83
C HIS A 270 -6.19 2.90 -9.14
N ASP A 271 -7.07 2.87 -8.13
CA ASP A 271 -8.51 3.09 -8.33
C ASP A 271 -8.93 4.52 -7.99
N ALA A 272 -8.93 5.41 -8.99
CA ALA A 272 -9.35 6.79 -8.79
C ALA A 272 -10.81 6.90 -8.32
N GLN A 273 -11.70 5.97 -8.69
CA GLN A 273 -13.11 6.04 -8.28
C GLN A 273 -13.29 5.77 -6.79
N VAL A 274 -12.46 4.90 -6.20
CA VAL A 274 -12.44 4.68 -4.75
C VAL A 274 -11.77 5.86 -4.05
N GLN A 275 -10.61 6.29 -4.56
CA GLN A 275 -9.80 7.32 -3.93
C GLN A 275 -10.47 8.70 -3.95
N ASP A 276 -11.15 9.09 -5.04
CA ASP A 276 -11.84 10.38 -5.15
C ASP A 276 -12.96 10.54 -4.11
N LYS A 277 -13.56 9.43 -3.66
CA LYS A 277 -14.57 9.45 -2.58
C LYS A 277 -13.97 9.73 -1.20
N LEU A 278 -12.73 9.32 -0.99
CA LEU A 278 -11.97 9.59 0.23
C LEU A 278 -11.40 11.01 0.22
N GLY A 279 -11.03 11.50 -0.96
CA GLY A 279 -10.39 12.80 -1.17
C GLY A 279 -8.88 12.75 -0.95
N TYR A 280 -8.24 13.92 -1.10
CA TYR A 280 -6.78 14.04 -1.08
C TYR A 280 -6.32 15.15 -0.13
N TYR A 281 -5.07 15.07 0.31
CA TYR A 281 -4.41 16.05 1.15
C TYR A 281 -4.59 17.46 0.55
N PRO A 282 -5.00 18.48 1.34
CA PRO A 282 -4.99 18.53 2.81
C PRO A 282 -6.24 17.99 3.53
N ARG A 283 -7.15 17.28 2.85
CA ARG A 283 -8.32 16.67 3.50
C ARG A 283 -7.92 15.40 4.25
N TRP A 284 -8.25 15.36 5.54
CA TRP A 284 -8.03 14.20 6.41
C TRP A 284 -9.29 13.36 6.57
N ILE A 285 -9.08 12.09 6.88
CA ILE A 285 -10.06 11.15 7.40
C ILE A 285 -9.62 10.81 8.81
N ASP A 286 -10.40 11.28 9.79
CA ASP A 286 -10.30 11.02 11.23
C ASP A 286 -11.51 10.20 11.70
#